data_AF-A0A5S4ZQT6-F1
#
_entry.id   AF-A0A5S4ZQT6-F1
#
_cell.length_a   1.000
_cell.length_b   1.000
_cell.length_c   1.000
_cell.angle_alpha   90.00
_cell.angle_beta   90.00
_cell.angle_gamma   90.00
#
_symmetry.space_group_name_H-M   'P 1'
#
loop_
_entity.id
_entity.type
_entity.pdbx_description
1 polymer ?
#
loop_
_entity_poly.entity_id
_entity_poly.type
_entity_poly.pdbx_seq_one_letter_code
_entity_poly.pdbx_strand_id
1 'polypeptide(L)'
;MAGTLVMIHGMMGGAWCWDNYKRYFEDKGYRCVTPVLRYHNINPRGKPDPRLGSTGLLDYAADLEGEIKKMDEPPVLVGHSMGGLLAQILGGRGLARALVLLK
;
A
#
# COMPACT_ATOMS: atom_id res chain seq x y z
N MET A 1 10.31 -4.45 18.12
CA MET A 1 9.12 -4.21 17.27
C MET A 1 8.92 -5.46 16.43
N ALA A 2 7.68 -5.92 16.21
CA ALA A 2 7.42 -7.19 15.51
C ALA A 2 7.70 -7.14 13.98
N GLY A 3 7.96 -5.94 13.45
CA GLY A 3 8.27 -5.65 12.06
C GLY A 3 7.39 -4.52 11.51
N THR A 4 7.56 -4.20 10.23
CA THR A 4 6.74 -3.21 9.52
C THR A 4 5.79 -3.88 8.54
N LEU A 5 4.51 -3.51 8.60
CA LEU A 5 3.47 -3.89 7.63
C LEU A 5 3.14 -2.67 6.76
N VAL A 6 3.23 -2.82 5.44
CA VAL A 6 2.77 -1.81 4.48
C VAL A 6 1.51 -2.34 3.79
N MET A 7 0.38 -1.70 4.06
CA MET A 7 -0.94 -2.13 3.60
C MET A 7 -1.44 -1.26 2.45
N ILE A 8 -1.42 -1.81 1.23
CA ILE A 8 -1.65 -1.13 -0.03
C ILE A 8 -3.09 -1.37 -0.49
N HIS A 9 -3.89 -0.31 -0.54
CA HIS A 9 -5.28 -0.39 -0.97
C HIS A 9 -5.43 -0.62 -2.48
N GLY A 10 -6.62 -1.08 -2.90
CA GLY A 10 -6.98 -1.27 -4.31
C GLY A 10 -7.51 0.00 -4.98
N MET A 11 -7.95 -0.15 -6.22
CA MET A 11 -8.63 0.92 -6.97
C MET A 11 -9.90 1.38 -6.22
N MET A 12 -10.19 2.69 -6.26
CA MET A 12 -11.28 3.33 -5.50
C MET A 12 -11.20 3.17 -3.96
N GLY A 13 -10.09 2.65 -3.44
CA GLY A 13 -9.80 2.57 -2.01
C GLY A 13 -9.01 3.76 -1.49
N GLY A 14 -8.75 3.74 -0.19
CA GLY A 14 -7.83 4.67 0.47
C GLY A 14 -7.23 4.02 1.73
N ALA A 15 -6.41 4.77 2.46
CA ALA A 15 -5.79 4.28 3.70
C ALA A 15 -6.82 3.75 4.72
N TRP A 16 -7.99 4.37 4.76
CA TRP A 16 -9.12 4.01 5.63
C TRP A 16 -9.60 2.56 5.46
N CYS A 17 -9.35 1.92 4.31
CA CYS A 17 -9.69 0.50 4.11
C CYS A 17 -8.99 -0.41 5.13
N TRP A 18 -7.88 0.06 5.71
CA TRP A 18 -7.04 -0.71 6.60
C TRP A 18 -7.19 -0.34 8.07
N ASP A 19 -8.05 0.63 8.45
CA ASP A 19 -8.09 1.17 9.82
C ASP A 19 -8.28 0.09 10.89
N ASN A 20 -9.18 -0.88 10.64
CA ASN A 20 -9.41 -1.98 11.58
C ASN A 20 -8.19 -2.90 11.71
N TYR A 21 -7.54 -3.24 10.59
CA TYR A 21 -6.36 -4.09 10.57
C TYR A 21 -5.14 -3.38 11.17
N LYS A 22 -4.95 -2.11 10.84
CA LYS A 22 -3.92 -1.24 11.39
C LYS A 22 -3.98 -1.25 12.92
N ARG A 23 -5.15 -0.94 13.50
CA ARG A 23 -5.35 -0.96 14.95
C ARG A 23 -5.01 -2.33 15.55
N TYR A 24 -5.54 -3.40 14.95
CA TYR A 24 -5.29 -4.76 15.43
C TYR A 24 -3.80 -5.13 15.44
N PHE A 25 -3.04 -4.80 14.40
CA PHE A 25 -1.62 -5.14 14.31
C PHE A 25 -0.71 -4.19 15.12
N GLU A 26 -1.09 -2.92 15.25
CA GLU A 26 -0.41 -1.98 16.16
C GLU A 26 -0.51 -2.45 17.61
N ASP A 27 -1.68 -2.95 18.05
CA ASP A 27 -1.86 -3.57 19.38
C ASP A 27 -0.98 -4.82 19.59
N LYS A 28 -0.51 -5.44 18.49
CA LYS A 28 0.42 -6.59 18.50
C LYS A 28 1.88 -6.17 18.36
N GLY A 29 2.18 -4.87 18.35
CA GLY A 29 3.54 -4.34 18.32
C GLY A 29 4.17 -4.24 16.92
N TYR A 30 3.37 -4.30 15.85
CA TYR A 30 3.81 -3.99 14.49
C TYR A 30 3.74 -2.49 14.22
N ARG A 31 4.69 -1.97 13.43
CA ARG A 31 4.53 -0.67 12.80
C ARG A 31 3.68 -0.83 11.54
N CYS A 32 2.57 -0.11 11.47
CA CYS A 32 1.66 -0.18 10.33
C CYS A 32 1.73 1.08 9.48
N VAL A 33 1.98 0.91 8.18
CA VAL A 33 1.99 1.98 7.18
C VAL A 33 0.88 1.71 6.18
N THR A 34 -0.03 2.67 6.02
CA THR A 34 -1.18 2.58 5.11
C THR A 34 -1.09 3.72 4.09
N PRO A 35 -0.24 3.59 3.05
CA PRO A 35 -0.02 4.66 2.09
C PRO A 35 -1.31 4.95 1.31
N VAL A 36 -1.53 6.24 1.02
CA VAL A 36 -2.55 6.66 0.05
C VAL A 36 -1.87 6.74 -1.30
N LEU A 37 -2.35 5.94 -2.26
CA LEU A 37 -1.82 5.97 -3.62
C LEU A 37 -2.03 7.36 -4.24
N ARG A 38 -1.13 7.78 -5.13
CA ARG A 38 -1.24 9.09 -5.80
C ARG A 38 -2.65 9.27 -6.37
N TYR A 39 -3.20 10.47 -6.19
CA TYR A 39 -4.54 10.85 -6.64
C TYR A 39 -5.72 10.08 -6.02
N HIS A 40 -5.49 9.26 -4.99
CA HIS A 40 -6.55 8.58 -4.22
C HIS A 40 -6.90 9.31 -2.91
N ASN A 41 -6.25 10.44 -2.61
CA ASN A 41 -6.61 11.30 -1.47
C ASN A 41 -7.79 12.22 -1.81
N ILE A 42 -8.90 11.63 -2.24
CA ILE A 42 -10.12 12.31 -2.65
C ILE A 42 -11.32 11.69 -1.93
N ASN A 43 -12.46 12.40 -1.94
CA ASN A 43 -13.71 11.84 -1.46
C ASN A 43 -14.05 10.58 -2.29
N PRO A 44 -14.21 9.39 -1.69
CA PRO A 44 -14.51 8.16 -2.42
C PRO A 44 -15.88 8.18 -3.11
N ARG A 45 -16.78 9.09 -2.71
CA ARG A 45 -18.07 9.34 -3.38
C ARG A 45 -18.03 10.51 -4.37
N GLY A 46 -16.88 11.17 -4.49
CA GLY A 46 -16.65 12.29 -5.39
C GLY A 46 -16.26 11.86 -6.80
N LYS A 47 -16.08 12.85 -7.69
CA LYS A 47 -15.48 12.59 -9.01
C LYS A 47 -14.02 12.16 -8.83
N PRO A 48 -13.57 11.09 -9.53
CA PRO A 48 -12.16 10.71 -9.55
C PRO A 48 -11.26 11.86 -10.03
N ASP A 49 -10.03 11.89 -9.54
CA ASP A 49 -9.04 12.84 -10.06
C ASP A 49 -8.80 12.54 -11.56
N PRO A 50 -8.92 13.55 -12.45
CA PRO A 50 -8.80 13.34 -13.89
C PRO A 50 -7.44 12.76 -14.31
N ARG A 51 -6.38 12.95 -13.50
CA ARG A 51 -5.04 12.43 -13.78
C ARG A 51 -4.94 10.91 -13.62
N LEU A 52 -5.92 10.26 -12.96
CA LEU A 52 -5.98 8.81 -12.87
C LEU A 52 -6.07 8.14 -14.25
N GLY A 53 -6.69 8.79 -15.24
CA GLY A 53 -6.82 8.27 -16.60
C GLY A 53 -5.48 8.11 -17.34
N SER A 54 -4.43 8.81 -16.91
CA SER A 54 -3.09 8.72 -17.46
C SER A 54 -2.06 8.12 -16.49
N THR A 55 -2.50 7.66 -15.31
CA THR A 55 -1.61 7.11 -14.28
C THR A 55 -1.49 5.60 -14.44
N GLY A 56 -0.29 5.11 -14.68
CA GLY A 56 0.00 3.68 -14.84
C GLY A 56 0.31 2.98 -13.51
N LEU A 57 0.31 1.64 -13.54
CA LEU A 57 0.67 0.83 -12.36
C LEU A 57 2.10 1.08 -11.86
N LEU A 58 3.02 1.35 -12.78
CA LEU A 58 4.42 1.60 -12.44
C LEU A 58 4.63 2.96 -11.76
N ASP A 59 3.73 3.93 -11.98
CA ASP A 59 3.75 5.20 -11.27
C ASP A 59 3.46 5.00 -9.78
N TYR A 60 2.44 4.22 -9.45
CA TYR A 60 2.13 3.85 -8.07
C TYR A 60 3.28 3.04 -7.45
N ALA A 61 3.85 2.09 -8.19
CA ALA A 61 4.96 1.29 -7.71
C ALA A 61 6.20 2.15 -7.43
N ALA A 62 6.49 3.18 -8.25
CA ALA A 62 7.61 4.09 -8.03
C ALA A 62 7.45 4.91 -6.73
N ASP A 63 6.25 5.41 -6.44
CA ASP A 63 5.97 6.12 -5.18
C ASP A 63 6.17 5.21 -3.97
N LEU A 64 5.58 4.01 -4.02
CA LEU A 64 5.68 3.04 -2.95
C LEU A 64 7.13 2.58 -2.73
N GLU A 65 7.88 2.36 -3.80
CA GLU A 65 9.31 2.04 -3.73
C GLU A 65 10.10 3.16 -3.05
N GLY A 66 9.80 4.42 -3.38
CA GLY A 66 10.43 5.58 -2.73
C GLY A 66 10.18 5.62 -1.22
N GLU A 67 8.98 5.24 -0.77
CA GLU A 67 8.65 5.15 0.65
C GLU A 67 9.31 3.93 1.33
N ILE A 68 9.29 2.76 0.69
CA ILE A 68 9.86 1.52 1.23
C ILE A 68 11.38 1.64 1.38
N LYS A 69 12.07 2.25 0.41
CA LYS A 69 13.54 2.43 0.47
C LYS A 69 14.02 3.33 1.62
N LYS A 70 13.14 4.09 2.25
CA LYS A 70 13.45 4.90 3.44
C LYS A 70 13.35 4.10 4.75
N MET A 71 12.89 2.85 4.70
CA MET A 71 12.72 2.00 5.87
C MET A 71 14.04 1.27 6.19
N ASP A 72 14.29 1.01 7.48
CA ASP A 72 15.52 0.35 7.93
C ASP A 72 15.60 -1.12 7.50
N GLU A 73 14.46 -1.78 7.29
CA GLU A 73 14.34 -3.17 6.87
C GLU A 73 13.21 -3.38 5.84
N PRO A 74 13.30 -4.39 4.94
CA PRO A 74 12.22 -4.71 4.01
C PRO A 74 10.92 -5.08 4.75
N PRO A 75 9.79 -4.40 4.50
CA PRO A 75 8.53 -4.67 5.17
C PRO A 75 7.83 -5.92 4.64
N VAL A 76 6.76 -6.34 5.33
CA VAL A 76 5.74 -7.22 4.75
C VAL A 76 4.76 -6.35 3.96
N LEU A 77 4.58 -6.63 2.68
CA LEU A 77 3.60 -5.93 1.84
C LEU A 77 2.27 -6.69 1.87
N VAL A 78 1.24 -6.03 2.34
CA VAL A 78 -0.15 -6.52 2.34
C VAL A 78 -0.89 -5.76 1.26
N GLY A 79 -1.44 -6.44 0.26
CA GLY A 79 -2.09 -5.79 -0.87
C GLY A 79 -3.46 -6.38 -1.16
N HIS A 80 -4.47 -5.53 -1.38
CA HIS A 80 -5.80 -5.92 -1.81
C HIS A 80 -6.07 -5.48 -3.25
N SER A 81 -6.60 -6.37 -4.10
CA SER A 81 -6.93 -6.07 -5.50
C SER A 81 -5.74 -5.44 -6.26
N MET A 82 -5.87 -4.23 -6.81
CA MET A 82 -4.76 -3.49 -7.43
C MET A 82 -3.55 -3.32 -6.50
N GLY A 83 -3.77 -3.16 -5.19
CA GLY A 83 -2.69 -3.11 -4.21
C GLY A 83 -1.94 -4.42 -4.07
N GLY A 84 -2.59 -5.56 -4.32
CA GLY A 84 -1.96 -6.88 -4.42
C GLY A 84 -1.00 -6.96 -5.61
N LEU A 85 -1.42 -6.45 -6.78
CA LEU A 85 -0.55 -6.38 -7.95
C LEU A 85 0.67 -5.47 -7.70
N LEU A 86 0.48 -4.33 -7.05
CA LEU A 86 1.58 -3.45 -6.65
C LEU A 86 2.53 -4.15 -5.67
N ALA A 87 2.00 -4.88 -4.68
CA ALA A 87 2.80 -5.69 -3.76
C ALA A 87 3.64 -6.74 -4.50
N GLN A 88 3.07 -7.41 -5.52
CA GLN A 88 3.80 -8.36 -6.36
C GLN A 88 4.92 -7.69 -7.18
N ILE A 89 4.66 -6.54 -7.79
CA ILE A 89 5.68 -5.77 -8.54
C ILE A 89 6.85 -5.43 -7.63
N LEU A 90 6.56 -4.87 -6.44
CA LEU A 90 7.58 -4.46 -5.47
C LEU A 90 8.32 -5.65 -4.86
N GLY A 91 7.61 -6.75 -4.57
CA GLY A 91 8.22 -8.00 -4.14
C GLY A 91 9.18 -8.58 -5.19
N GLY A 92 8.80 -8.52 -6.47
CA GLY A 92 9.68 -8.90 -7.59
C GLY A 92 10.94 -8.03 -7.72
N ARG A 93 10.94 -6.83 -7.13
CA ARG A 93 12.11 -5.93 -7.03
C ARG A 93 12.95 -6.16 -5.76
N GLY A 94 12.61 -7.15 -4.94
CA GLY A 94 13.32 -7.44 -3.68
C GLY A 94 13.02 -6.45 -2.55
N LEU A 95 11.94 -5.67 -2.65
CA LEU A 95 11.58 -4.63 -1.67
C LEU A 95 10.67 -5.12 -0.55
N ALA A 96 10.45 -6.43 -0.45
CA ALA A 96 9.54 -7.02 0.54
C ALA A 96 10.15 -8.26 1.16
N ARG A 97 9.98 -8.41 2.48
CA ARG A 97 10.30 -9.64 3.21
C ARG A 97 9.30 -10.76 2.92
N ALA A 98 8.03 -10.40 2.78
CA ALA A 98 6.94 -11.31 2.46
C ALA A 98 5.77 -10.54 1.83
N LEU A 99 4.90 -11.27 1.13
CA LEU A 99 3.69 -10.72 0.51
C LEU A 99 2.45 -11.39 1.09
N VAL A 100 1.42 -10.60 1.38
CA VAL A 100 0.06 -11.06 1.72
C VAL A 100 -0.88 -10.49 0.66
N LEU A 101 -1.47 -11.37 -0.16
CA LEU A 101 -2.28 -10.97 -1.32
C LEU A 101 -3.75 -11.30 -1.05
N LEU A 102 -4.57 -10.26 -0.86
CA LEU A 102 -6.00 -10.36 -0.61
C LEU A 102 -6.77 -10.13 -1.92
N LYS A 103 -7.69 -11.05 -2.24
CA LYS A 103 -8.59 -10.93 -3.40
C LYS A 103 -9.78 -10.05 -3.08
#